data_AF-A0A959PT11-F1
#
_entry.id   AF-A0A959PT11-F1
#
_cell.length_a   1.000
_cell.length_b   1.000
_cell.length_c   1.000
_cell.angle_alpha   90.00
_cell.angle_beta   90.00
_cell.angle_gamma   90.00
#
_symmetry.space_group_name_H-M   'P 1'
#
loop_
_entity.id
_entity.type
_entity.pdbx_description
1 polymer ?
#
loop_
_entity_poly.entity_id
_entity_poly.type
_entity_poly.pdbx_seq_one_letter_code
_entity_poly.pdbx_strand_id
1 'polypeptide(L)'
;MDIVLELRWLMISVSYLLVALVAIVVSKICLSKLTPFSLDEELTVKDNPAMGLAVAAYYVSVVIIFLGAAVGPSGDELPSTREWLTVLAMDLG
;
A
#
# COMPACT_ATOMS: atom_id res chain seq x y z
N MET A 1 -17.10 24.40 17.73
CA MET A 1 -18.08 23.32 17.47
C MET A 1 -17.34 22.19 16.76
N ASP A 2 -16.22 21.76 17.34
CA ASP A 2 -15.10 21.18 16.58
C ASP A 2 -14.78 19.75 17.05
N ILE A 3 -15.20 19.39 18.27
CA ILE A 3 -14.93 18.07 18.89
C ILE A 3 -15.48 16.89 18.07
N VAL A 4 -16.63 17.06 17.42
CA VAL A 4 -17.28 15.99 16.65
C VAL A 4 -16.55 15.72 15.33
N LEU A 5 -15.96 16.76 14.74
CA LEU A 5 -15.11 16.65 13.55
C LEU A 5 -13.78 15.96 13.90
N GLU A 6 -13.14 16.37 14.99
CA GLU A 6 -11.90 15.74 15.48
C GLU A 6 -12.11 14.24 15.76
N LEU A 7 -13.22 13.88 16.41
CA LEU A 7 -13.55 12.48 16.69
C LEU A 7 -13.75 11.67 15.40
N ARG A 8 -14.34 12.26 14.35
CA ARG A 8 -14.52 11.61 13.05
C ARG A 8 -13.19 11.31 12.37
N TRP A 9 -12.27 12.26 12.34
CA TRP A 9 -10.95 12.06 11.74
C TRP A 9 -10.14 11.00 12.47
N LEU A 10 -10.22 10.97 13.81
CA LEU A 10 -9.58 9.94 14.63
C LEU A 10 -10.14 8.54 14.32
N MET A 11 -11.46 8.38 14.25
CA MET A 11 -12.08 7.09 13.90
C MET A 11 -11.61 6.57 12.54
N ILE A 12 -11.56 7.46 11.54
CA ILE A 12 -11.09 7.12 10.20
C ILE A 12 -9.61 6.70 10.25
N SER A 13 -8.76 7.49 10.90
CA SER A 13 -7.32 7.21 10.99
C SER A 13 -7.02 5.89 11.69
N VAL A 14 -7.70 5.62 12.82
CA VAL A 14 -7.58 4.36 13.54
C VAL A 14 -8.04 3.19 12.69
N SER A 15 -9.12 3.33 11.91
CA SER A 15 -9.59 2.27 11.02
C SER A 15 -8.55 1.90 9.96
N TYR A 16 -7.90 2.89 9.32
CA TYR A 16 -6.84 2.64 8.35
C TYR A 16 -5.63 1.94 8.99
N LEU A 17 -5.23 2.36 10.21
CA LEU A 17 -4.15 1.70 10.94
C LEU A 17 -4.47 0.24 11.25
N LEU A 18 -5.70 -0.06 11.66
CA LEU A 18 -6.13 -1.43 11.93
C LEU A 18 -6.09 -2.29 10.67
N VAL A 19 -6.59 -1.78 9.54
CA VAL A 19 -6.54 -2.51 8.26
C VAL A 19 -5.11 -2.72 7.79
N ALA A 20 -4.24 -1.71 7.91
CA ALA A 20 -2.81 -1.83 7.58
C ALA A 20 -2.12 -2.92 8.43
N LEU A 21 -2.39 -2.96 9.73
CA LEU A 21 -1.85 -3.96 10.64
C LEU A 21 -2.29 -5.37 10.23
N VAL A 22 -3.59 -5.55 9.95
CA VAL A 22 -4.13 -6.83 9.47
C VAL A 22 -3.48 -7.23 8.15
N ALA A 23 -3.30 -6.30 7.21
CA ALA A 23 -2.65 -6.57 5.93
C ALA A 23 -1.20 -7.07 6.11
N ILE A 24 -0.43 -6.50 7.03
CA ILE A 24 0.93 -6.96 7.34
C ILE A 24 0.91 -8.37 7.93
N VAL A 25 -0.01 -8.66 8.86
CA VAL A 25 -0.14 -10.00 9.48
C VAL A 25 -0.50 -11.05 8.43
N VAL A 26 -1.48 -10.75 7.57
CA VAL A 26 -1.88 -11.64 6.46
C VAL A 26 -0.71 -11.87 5.51
N SER A 27 0.04 -10.81 5.19
CA SER A 27 1.21 -10.90 4.32
C SER A 27 2.29 -11.81 4.90
N LYS A 28 2.56 -11.73 6.21
CA LYS A 28 3.50 -12.64 6.89
C LYS A 28 3.05 -14.11 6.76
N ILE A 29 1.76 -14.37 6.95
CA ILE A 29 1.19 -15.73 6.81
C ILE A 29 1.30 -16.22 5.37
N CYS A 30 0.94 -15.38 4.40
CA CYS A 30 1.08 -15.69 2.97
C CYS A 30 2.52 -16.01 2.59
N LEU A 31 3.48 -15.18 3.04
CA LEU A 31 4.90 -15.40 2.78
C LEU A 31 5.37 -16.73 3.38
N SER A 32 4.96 -17.05 4.61
CA SER A 32 5.27 -18.33 5.25
C SER A 32 4.63 -19.54 4.56
N LYS A 33 3.49 -19.37 3.86
CA LYS A 33 2.82 -20.44 3.11
C LYS A 33 3.42 -20.64 1.72
N LEU A 34 3.81 -19.54 1.07
CA LEU A 34 4.38 -19.55 -0.27
C LEU A 34 5.85 -20.02 -0.27
N THR A 35 6.57 -19.78 0.83
CA THR A 35 7.97 -20.17 0.95
C THR A 35 8.05 -21.56 1.58
N PRO A 36 8.56 -22.59 0.88
CA PRO A 36 8.66 -23.95 1.42
C PRO A 36 9.84 -24.13 2.39
N PHE A 37 10.66 -23.09 2.60
CA PHE A 37 11.83 -23.11 3.46
C PHE A 37 11.65 -22.18 4.66
N SER A 38 12.27 -22.53 5.78
CA SER A 38 12.26 -21.74 7.01
C SER A 38 13.01 -20.42 6.78
N LEU A 39 12.27 -19.31 6.63
CA LEU A 39 12.84 -17.96 6.47
C LEU A 39 13.91 -17.67 7.54
N ASP A 40 13.63 -18.01 8.79
CA ASP A 40 14.54 -17.84 9.92
C ASP A 40 15.87 -18.59 9.75
N GLU A 41 15.83 -19.79 9.17
CA GLU A 41 17.01 -20.64 8.98
C GLU A 41 17.88 -20.12 7.82
N GLU A 42 17.25 -19.65 6.75
CA GLU A 42 17.96 -19.09 5.60
C GLU A 42 18.55 -17.70 5.88
N LEU A 43 17.89 -16.91 6.74
CA LEU A 43 18.36 -15.60 7.20
C LEU A 43 19.40 -15.69 8.32
N THR A 44 19.27 -16.64 9.24
CA THR A 44 20.11 -16.71 10.45
C THR A 44 21.26 -17.71 10.31
N VAL A 45 21.02 -18.87 9.68
CA VAL A 45 22.01 -19.96 9.59
C VAL A 45 22.82 -19.87 8.29
N LYS A 46 22.18 -19.54 7.16
CA LYS A 46 22.86 -19.38 5.86
C LYS A 46 23.33 -17.96 5.58
N ASP A 47 22.87 -16.96 6.34
CA ASP A 47 23.19 -15.54 6.17
C ASP A 47 23.10 -15.09 4.70
N ASN A 48 22.00 -15.45 4.02
CA ASN A 48 21.83 -15.13 2.61
C ASN A 48 21.22 -13.73 2.45
N PRO A 49 22.01 -12.71 2.04
CA PRO A 49 21.50 -11.35 1.89
C PRO A 49 20.40 -11.24 0.82
N ALA A 50 20.36 -12.16 -0.15
CA ALA A 50 19.30 -12.19 -1.15
C ALA A 50 17.92 -12.50 -0.53
N MET A 51 17.88 -13.34 0.51
CA MET A 51 16.64 -13.64 1.23
C MET A 51 16.14 -12.42 2.00
N GLY A 52 17.05 -11.70 2.67
CA GLY A 52 16.73 -10.44 3.35
C GLY A 52 16.17 -9.39 2.40
N LEU A 53 16.77 -9.24 1.22
CA LEU A 53 16.29 -8.34 0.18
C LEU A 53 14.89 -8.75 -0.35
N ALA A 54 14.66 -10.04 -0.57
CA ALA A 54 13.36 -10.54 -1.02
C ALA A 54 12.24 -10.26 -0.01
N VAL A 55 12.49 -10.48 1.28
CA VAL A 55 11.53 -10.18 2.35
C VAL A 55 11.27 -8.68 2.46
N ALA A 56 12.31 -7.85 2.35
CA ALA A 56 12.15 -6.40 2.35
C ALA A 56 11.29 -5.93 1.18
N ALA A 57 11.59 -6.40 -0.05
CA ALA A 57 10.83 -6.08 -1.25
C ALA A 57 9.36 -6.54 -1.15
N TYR A 58 9.12 -7.69 -0.52
CA TYR A 58 7.77 -8.19 -0.27
C TYR A 58 6.95 -7.22 0.60
N TYR A 59 7.48 -6.80 1.75
CA TYR A 59 6.77 -5.86 2.61
C TYR A 59 6.61 -4.47 1.99
N VAL A 60 7.61 -3.98 1.24
CA VAL A 60 7.49 -2.74 0.46
C VAL A 60 6.32 -2.84 -0.53
N SER A 61 6.19 -3.96 -1.23
CA SER A 61 5.10 -4.19 -2.17
C SER A 61 3.73 -4.21 -1.49
N VAL A 62 3.61 -4.85 -0.32
CA VAL A 62 2.39 -4.85 0.49
C VAL A 62 1.96 -3.44 0.87
N VAL A 63 2.91 -2.59 1.27
CA VAL A 63 2.66 -1.19 1.59
C VAL A 63 2.16 -0.43 0.35
N ILE A 64 2.80 -0.60 -0.81
CA ILE A 64 2.37 0.04 -2.06
C ILE A 64 0.94 -0.36 -2.43
N ILE A 65 0.60 -1.65 -2.36
CA ILE A 65 -0.76 -2.14 -2.62
C ILE A 65 -1.76 -1.53 -1.64
N PHE A 66 -1.40 -1.47 -0.35
CA PHE A 66 -2.23 -0.85 0.67
C PHE A 66 -2.45 0.64 0.39
N LEU A 67 -1.41 1.40 0.02
CA LEU A 67 -1.57 2.81 -0.37
C LEU A 67 -2.50 2.96 -1.58
N GLY A 68 -2.31 2.17 -2.62
CA GLY A 68 -3.18 2.20 -3.80
C GLY A 68 -4.65 1.91 -3.46
N ALA A 69 -4.88 0.92 -2.58
CA ALA A 69 -6.22 0.61 -2.10
C ALA A 69 -6.79 1.68 -1.16
N ALA A 70 -5.96 2.34 -0.35
CA ALA A 70 -6.38 3.33 0.64
C ALA A 70 -6.74 4.69 0.02
N VAL A 71 -6.06 5.09 -1.05
CA VAL A 71 -6.33 6.35 -1.78
C VAL A 71 -7.63 6.27 -2.57
N GLY A 72 -7.90 5.12 -3.20
CA GLY A 72 -9.10 4.89 -4.02
C GLY A 72 -9.20 5.86 -5.23
N PRO A 73 -10.20 5.69 -6.13
CA PRO A 73 -10.39 6.59 -7.28
C PRO A 73 -10.83 8.02 -6.91
N SER A 74 -11.04 8.30 -5.62
CA SER A 74 -11.68 9.53 -5.14
C SER A 74 -10.75 10.76 -5.06
N GLY A 75 -9.48 10.63 -5.44
CA GLY A 75 -8.47 11.70 -5.23
C GLY A 75 -8.19 12.57 -6.45
N ASP A 76 -8.06 11.97 -7.63
CA ASP A 76 -7.81 12.68 -8.88
C ASP A 76 -8.41 11.83 -10.00
N GLU A 77 -9.56 12.25 -10.52
CA GLU A 77 -9.98 11.79 -11.85
C GLU A 77 -8.88 12.26 -12.81
N LEU A 78 -7.98 11.35 -13.21
CA LEU A 78 -7.06 11.62 -14.30
C LEU A 78 -7.90 12.19 -15.45
N PRO A 79 -7.55 13.36 -16.02
CA PRO A 79 -8.39 13.96 -17.03
C PRO A 79 -8.60 12.92 -18.10
N SER A 80 -9.86 12.66 -18.42
CA SER A 80 -10.19 11.70 -19.46
C SER A 80 -9.45 12.11 -20.74
N THR A 81 -9.12 11.16 -21.61
CA THR A 81 -8.37 11.49 -22.85
C THR A 81 -9.04 12.61 -23.66
N ARG A 82 -10.36 12.80 -23.48
CA ARG A 82 -11.15 13.88 -24.08
C ARG A 82 -10.86 15.26 -23.46
N GLU A 83 -10.57 15.33 -22.17
CA GLU A 83 -10.24 16.58 -21.48
C GLU A 83 -8.84 17.07 -21.85
N TRP A 84 -7.87 16.16 -22.03
CA TRP A 84 -6.56 16.50 -22.59
C TRP A 84 -6.66 17.09 -24.00
N LEU A 85 -7.54 16.53 -24.84
CA LEU A 85 -7.79 17.05 -26.18
C LEU A 85 -8.42 18.45 -26.14
N THR A 86 -9.29 18.74 -25.17
CA THR A 86 -9.87 20.08 -25.03
C THR A 86 -8.85 21.12 -24.53
N VAL A 87 -7.95 20.76 -23.63
CA VAL A 87 -6.88 21.65 -23.15
C VAL A 87 -5.88 21.93 -24.29
N LEU A 88 -5.49 20.90 -25.04
CA LEU A 88 -4.63 21.06 -26.22
C LEU A 88 -5.29 21.89 -27.33
N ALA A 89 -6.59 21.72 -27.55
CA ALA A 89 -7.33 22.50 -28.55
C ALA A 89 -7.49 23.97 -28.14
N MET A 90 -7.55 24.27 -26.85
CA MET A 90 -7.56 25.64 -26.33
C MET A 90 -6.21 26.34 -26.48
N ASP A 91 -5.09 25.62 -26.38
CA ASP A 91 -3.73 26.17 -26.46
C ASP A 91 -3.24 26.38 -27.92
N LEU A 92 -3.95 25.80 -28.90
CA LEU A 92 -3.65 25.89 -30.34
C LEU A 92 -4.50 26.92 -31.11
N GLY A 93 -5.41 27.64 -30.46
CA GLY A 93 -6.28 28.67 -31.08
C GLY A 93 -5.84 30.09 -30.74
#